data_AF-A0A1N7RQF4-F1
#
_entry.id   AF-A0A1N7RQF4-F1
#
_cell.length_a   1.000
_cell.length_b   1.000
_cell.length_c   1.000
_cell.angle_alpha   90.00
_cell.angle_beta   90.00
_cell.angle_gamma   90.00
#
_symmetry.space_group_name_H-M   'P 1'
#
loop_
_entity.id
_entity.type
_entity.pdbx_description
1 polymer ?
#
loop_
_entity_poly.entity_id
_entity_poly.type
_entity_poly.pdbx_seq_one_letter_code
_entity_poly.pdbx_strand_id
1 'polypeptide(L)' 'MLKAVILSAASEPCDNIVFDPSHLAEGIGFPPDEIFAARSNAYGVSFSKRHEADKDLGARTS' A
#
# COMPACT_ATOMS: atom_id res chain seq x y z
N MET A 1 15.80 23.67 -22.27
CA MET A 1 15.72 22.82 -21.06
C MET A 1 14.26 22.67 -20.69
N LEU A 2 13.66 21.49 -20.87
CA LEU A 2 12.30 21.23 -20.39
C LEU A 2 12.34 21.16 -18.86
N LYS A 3 11.59 22.04 -18.18
CA LYS A 3 11.32 21.90 -16.75
C LYS A 3 10.40 20.69 -16.59
N ALA A 4 10.86 19.69 -15.85
CA ALA A 4 9.99 18.65 -15.33
C ALA A 4 8.88 19.33 -14.52
N VAL A 5 7.64 19.12 -14.92
CA VAL A 5 6.49 19.42 -14.07
C VAL A 5 6.49 18.39 -12.96
N ILE A 6 7.19 18.69 -11.86
CA ILE A 6 6.90 18.03 -10.59
C ILE A 6 5.62 18.67 -10.09
N LEU A 7 4.51 17.97 -10.30
CA LEU A 7 3.23 18.30 -9.67
C LEU A 7 3.34 17.94 -8.18
N SER A 8 4.00 18.77 -7.37
CA SER A 8 3.74 18.75 -5.94
C SER A 8 2.60 19.72 -5.67
N ALA A 9 1.38 19.30 -6.05
CA ALA A 9 0.24 19.73 -5.25
C ALA A 9 0.54 19.30 -3.81
N ALA A 10 0.22 20.11 -2.81
CA ALA A 10 0.35 19.76 -1.41
C ALA A 10 -0.60 18.60 -1.06
N SER A 11 -0.30 17.40 -1.55
CA SER A 11 -0.92 16.16 -1.11
C SER A 11 -0.15 15.72 0.11
N GLU A 12 -0.87 15.40 1.19
CA GLU A 12 -0.29 14.56 2.23
C GLU A 12 0.39 13.35 1.58
N PRO A 13 1.56 12.92 2.07
CA PRO A 13 2.23 11.75 1.51
C PRO A 13 1.26 10.58 1.49
N CYS A 14 1.02 10.03 0.30
CA CYS A 14 0.16 8.85 0.10
C CYS A 14 0.73 7.59 0.76
N ASP A 15 1.88 7.69 1.42
CA ASP A 15 2.63 6.59 2.04
C ASP A 15 1.81 5.84 3.10
N ASN A 16 0.85 6.54 3.72
CA ASN A 16 -0.04 5.98 4.75
C ASN A 16 -1.30 5.32 4.19
N ILE A 17 -1.65 5.55 2.92
CA ILE A 17 -2.88 4.99 2.32
C ILE A 17 -2.53 3.61 1.75
N VAL A 18 -3.26 2.57 2.19
CA VAL A 18 -3.02 1.19 1.76
C VAL A 18 -4.28 0.63 1.12
N PHE A 19 -4.13 0.20 -0.12
CA PHE A 19 -5.15 -0.57 -0.83
C PHE A 19 -5.07 -2.04 -0.39
N ASP A 20 -6.19 -2.63 0.02
CA ASP A 20 -6.32 -4.06 0.30
C ASP A 20 -7.34 -4.67 -0.68
N PRO A 21 -6.92 -5.52 -1.64
CA PRO A 21 -7.85 -6.14 -2.59
C PRO A 21 -8.86 -7.09 -1.92
N SER A 22 -8.62 -7.52 -0.68
CA SER A 22 -9.53 -8.39 0.08
C SER A 22 -10.58 -7.65 0.89
N HIS A 23 -10.47 -6.32 1.02
CA HIS A 23 -11.46 -5.47 1.69
C HIS A 23 -12.65 -5.18 0.77
N LEU A 24 -13.47 -6.20 0.52
CA LEU A 24 -14.63 -6.12 -0.36
C LEU A 24 -15.84 -5.55 0.38
N ALA A 25 -16.66 -4.77 -0.34
CA ALA A 25 -17.92 -4.26 0.19
C ALA A 25 -18.92 -5.40 0.43
N GLU A 26 -19.88 -5.17 1.31
CA GLU A 26 -20.97 -6.11 1.55
C GLU A 26 -21.69 -6.50 0.24
N GLY A 27 -21.98 -7.79 0.09
CA GLY A 27 -22.60 -8.35 -1.10
C GLY A 27 -21.64 -8.65 -2.26
N ILE A 28 -20.36 -8.26 -2.16
CA ILE A 28 -19.34 -8.65 -3.14
C ILE A 28 -18.67 -9.95 -2.70
N GLY A 29 -18.92 -11.02 -3.45
CA GLY A 29 -18.23 -12.29 -3.27
C GLY A 29 -16.79 -12.24 -3.76
N PHE A 30 -15.96 -13.11 -3.18
CA PHE A 30 -14.58 -13.29 -3.62
C PHE A 30 -14.52 -13.80 -5.07
N PRO A 31 -13.78 -13.10 -5.97
CA PRO A 31 -13.50 -13.63 -7.30
C PRO A 31 -12.78 -14.99 -7.19
N PRO A 32 -13.18 -16.01 -7.98
CA PRO A 32 -12.61 -17.34 -7.89
C PRO A 32 -11.26 -17.48 -8.61
N ASP A 33 -10.66 -16.37 -9.07
CA ASP A 33 -9.44 -16.41 -9.85
C ASP A 33 -8.18 -16.45 -8.98
N GLU A 34 -7.16 -17.13 -9.50
CA GLU A 34 -5.89 -17.36 -8.80
C GLU A 34 -5.11 -16.06 -8.55
N ILE A 35 -5.32 -15.04 -9.39
CA ILE A 35 -4.63 -13.75 -9.26
C ILE A 35 -5.20 -12.96 -8.09
N PHE A 36 -6.52 -12.96 -7.89
CA PHE A 36 -7.15 -12.35 -6.73
C PHE A 36 -6.63 -12.98 -5.43
N ALA A 37 -6.58 -14.31 -5.36
CA ALA A 37 -6.06 -15.03 -4.20
C ALA A 37 -4.59 -14.68 -3.92
N ALA A 38 -3.74 -14.71 -4.97
CA ALA A 38 -2.33 -14.37 -4.84
C ALA A 38 -2.12 -12.90 -4.39
N ARG A 39 -2.88 -11.96 -4.96
CA ARG A 39 -2.79 -10.54 -4.62
C ARG A 39 -3.24 -10.24 -3.20
N SER A 40 -4.32 -10.88 -2.75
CA SER A 40 -4.80 -10.73 -1.36
C SER A 40 -3.72 -11.08 -0.35
N ASN A 41 -3.02 -12.20 -0.57
CA ASN A 41 -1.89 -12.59 0.27
C ASN A 41 -0.70 -11.60 0.13
N ALA A 42 -0.31 -11.27 -1.10
CA ALA A 42 0.86 -10.43 -1.37
C ALA A 42 0.76 -9.03 -0.76
N TYR A 43 -0.43 -8.41 -0.78
CA TYR A 43 -0.65 -7.10 -0.18
C TYR A 43 -0.54 -7.13 1.34
N GLY A 44 -1.08 -8.16 2.00
CA GLY A 44 -0.94 -8.33 3.46
C GLY A 44 0.53 -8.49 3.89
N VAL A 45 1.30 -9.31 3.18
CA VAL A 45 2.75 -9.48 3.44
C VAL A 45 3.51 -8.18 3.21
N SER A 46 3.24 -7.49 2.11
CA SER A 46 3.93 -6.24 1.75
C SER A 46 3.61 -5.11 2.72
N PHE A 47 2.36 -5.03 3.19
CA PHE A 47 1.95 -4.08 4.23
C PHE A 47 2.73 -4.30 5.51
N SER A 48 2.77 -5.54 6.01
CA SER A 48 3.49 -5.90 7.23
C SER A 48 4.97 -5.54 7.13
N LYS A 49 5.64 -5.88 6.01
CA LYS A 49 7.06 -5.56 5.81
C LYS A 49 7.37 -4.07 5.82
N ARG A 50 6.53 -3.24 5.18
CA ARG A 50 6.72 -1.77 5.18
C ARG A 50 6.58 -1.20 6.59
N HIS A 51 5.59 -1.66 7.36
CA HIS A 51 5.34 -1.14 8.70
C HIS A 51 6.34 -1.65 9.74
N GLU A 52 6.91 -2.85 9.56
CA GLU A 52 8.03 -3.30 10.39
C GLU A 52 9.32 -2.52 10.06
N ALA A 53 9.55 -2.15 8.79
CA ALA A 53 10.70 -1.32 8.42
C ALA A 53 10.62 0.10 8.99
N ASP A 54 9.42 0.70 9.07
CA ASP A 54 9.19 2.01 9.69
C ASP A 54 9.52 2.01 11.19
N LYS A 55 9.21 0.92 11.90
CA LYS A 55 9.61 0.77 13.32
C LYS A 55 11.13 0.74 13.49
N ASP A 56 11.83 0.06 12.59
CA ASP A 56 13.29 -0.07 12.64
C ASP A 56 13.99 1.26 12.28
N LEU A 57 13.36 2.08 11.43
CA LEU A 57 13.81 3.45 11.15
C LEU A 57 13.58 4.36 12.36
N GLY A 58 12.42 4.29 13.01
CA GLY A 58 12.10 5.05 14.23
C GLY A 58 12.98 4.68 15.42
N ALA A 59 13.39 3.41 15.52
CA ALA A 59 14.32 2.93 16.53
C ALA A 59 15.79 3.33 16.26
N ARG A 60 16.16 3.56 14.99
CA ARG A 60 17.51 4.04 14.60
C ARG A 60 17.68 5.56 14.72
N THR A 61 16.59 6.31 14.72
CA THR A 61 16.59 7.78 14.78
C THR A 61 16.25 8.34 16.16
N SER A 62 16.06 7.47 17.16
CA SER A 62 15.85 7.83 18.58
C SER A 62 17.10 7.63 19.43
#